data_AF-A0A9N9EHV4-F1
#
_entry.id   AF-A0A9N9EHV4-F1
#
_cell.length_a   1.000
_cell.length_b   1.000
_cell.length_c   1.000
_cell.angle_alpha   90.00
_cell.angle_beta   90.00
_cell.angle_gamma   90.00
#
_symmetry.space_group_name_H-M   'P 1'
#
loop_
_entity.id
_entity.type
_entity.pdbx_description
1 polymer ?
#
loop_
_entity_poly.entity_id
_entity_poly.type
_entity_poly.pdbx_seq_one_letter_code
_entity_poly.pdbx_strand_id
1 'polypeptide(L)'
;LSEEDKVRRFGLFKGLKVAKFDWFIKLHFGNWPVIHDLNYESWDSMLNSIKRRMSNLYMEHHYILDNKKLYTNDKSYFENILNETINESRLMDALSSITRYLYEYF
;
A
#
# COMPACT_ATOMS: atom_id res chain seq x y z
N LEU A 1 14.05 4.62 17.74
CA LEU A 1 14.35 5.88 17.02
C LEU A 1 15.13 6.76 17.99
N SER A 2 16.31 7.24 17.59
CA SER A 2 17.02 8.23 18.40
C SER A 2 16.20 9.53 18.49
N GLU A 3 16.42 10.32 19.54
CA GLU A 3 15.70 11.57 19.71
C GLU A 3 16.07 12.59 18.63
N GLU A 4 17.29 12.51 18.11
CA GLU A 4 17.75 13.25 16.94
C GLU A 4 16.99 12.86 15.65
N ASP A 5 16.73 11.57 15.44
CA ASP A 5 15.94 11.11 14.29
C ASP A 5 14.48 11.55 14.36
N LYS A 6 13.90 11.59 15.57
CA LYS A 6 12.53 12.10 15.76
C LYS A 6 12.44 13.58 15.40
N VAL A 7 13.37 14.41 15.88
CA VAL A 7 13.40 15.85 15.57
C VAL A 7 13.59 16.09 14.08
N ARG A 8 14.53 15.37 13.43
CA ARG A 8 14.74 15.46 11.98
C ARG A 8 13.47 15.11 11.20
N ARG A 9 12.83 13.99 11.54
CA ARG A 9 11.59 13.54 10.86
C ARG A 9 10.41 14.46 11.14
N PHE A 10 10.31 15.04 12.34
CA PHE A 10 9.25 15.99 12.68
C PHE A 10 9.32 17.25 11.82
N GLY A 11 10.54 17.66 11.45
CA GLY A 11 10.78 18.75 10.50
C GLY A 11 10.05 18.58 9.16
N LEU A 12 9.85 17.34 8.68
CA LEU A 12 9.17 17.04 7.42
C LEU A 12 7.69 17.47 7.41
N PHE A 13 7.08 17.63 8.59
CA PHE A 13 5.65 17.90 8.71
C PHE A 13 5.33 19.40 8.88
N LYS A 14 6.33 20.27 9.07
CA LYS A 14 6.14 21.70 9.41
C LYS A 14 5.26 22.48 8.42
N GLY A 15 5.19 22.07 7.14
CA GLY A 15 4.35 22.71 6.12
C GLY A 15 2.94 22.12 5.98
N LEU A 16 2.63 21.01 6.66
CA LEU A 16 1.39 20.29 6.50
C LEU A 16 0.31 20.78 7.46
N LYS A 17 -0.97 20.66 7.09
CA LYS A 17 -2.10 21.03 7.96
C LYS A 17 -2.06 20.33 9.31
N VAL A 18 -1.58 19.09 9.36
CA VAL A 18 -1.46 18.30 10.60
C VAL A 18 -0.52 18.94 11.64
N ALA A 19 0.52 19.67 11.21
CA ALA A 19 1.44 20.35 12.12
C ALA A 19 0.81 21.56 12.83
N LYS A 20 -0.35 22.04 12.35
CA LYS A 20 -1.12 23.07 13.05
C LYS A 20 -1.86 22.52 14.29
N PHE A 21 -1.98 21.20 14.42
CA PHE A 21 -2.64 20.52 15.54
C PHE A 21 -1.60 19.91 16.48
N ASP A 22 -0.99 20.76 17.33
CA ASP A 22 0.15 20.42 18.17
C ASP A 22 -0.08 19.17 19.05
N TRP A 23 -1.26 19.06 19.68
CA TRP A 23 -1.61 17.90 20.51
C TRP A 23 -1.67 16.60 19.69
N PHE A 24 -2.23 16.66 18.48
CA PHE A 24 -2.46 15.50 17.63
C PHE A 24 -1.14 14.98 17.07
N ILE A 25 -0.31 15.88 16.53
CA ILE A 25 0.97 15.49 15.96
C ILE A 25 1.90 14.95 17.05
N LYS A 26 1.95 15.54 18.25
CA LYS A 26 2.76 15.01 19.37
C LYS A 26 2.30 13.62 19.81
N LEU A 27 0.98 13.36 19.80
CA LEU A 27 0.42 12.09 20.25
C LEU A 27 0.61 10.96 19.23
N HIS A 28 0.57 11.26 17.92
CA HIS A 28 0.53 10.25 16.87
C HIS A 28 1.77 10.19 15.97
N PHE A 29 2.70 11.14 16.09
CA PHE A 29 3.90 11.19 15.25
C PHE A 29 4.78 9.96 15.44
N GLY A 30 5.09 9.28 14.32
CA GLY A 30 5.92 8.08 14.31
C GLY A 30 5.24 6.80 14.81
N ASN A 31 3.98 6.87 15.25
CA ASN A 31 3.21 5.70 15.67
C ASN A 31 2.62 4.92 14.50
N TRP A 32 2.45 5.58 13.35
CA TRP A 32 1.91 4.99 12.15
C TRP A 32 2.91 5.18 11.00
N PRO A 33 3.13 4.17 10.15
CA PRO A 33 3.89 4.34 8.93
C PRO A 33 3.15 5.31 8.02
N VAL A 34 3.67 6.54 7.89
CA VAL A 34 3.23 7.48 6.86
C VAL A 34 3.94 7.08 5.58
N ILE A 35 3.19 6.56 4.60
CA ILE A 35 3.70 6.35 3.24
C ILE A 35 3.83 7.74 2.60
N HIS A 36 4.99 8.39 2.77
CA HIS A 36 5.33 9.68 2.16
C HIS A 36 5.89 9.51 0.73
N ASP A 37 5.95 8.30 0.19
CA ASP A 37 6.57 8.01 -1.12
C ASP A 37 5.68 8.38 -2.34
N LEU A 38 4.65 9.18 -2.11
CA LEU A 38 3.59 9.47 -3.06
C LEU A 38 3.45 10.99 -3.17
N ASN A 39 4.39 11.65 -3.83
CA ASN A 39 4.31 13.07 -4.25
C ASN A 39 3.24 13.23 -5.35
N TYR A 40 1.98 12.93 -5.03
CA TYR A 40 0.89 13.08 -5.99
C TYR A 40 0.03 14.28 -5.65
N GLU A 41 -0.29 15.04 -6.69
CA GLU A 41 -1.04 16.28 -6.61
C GLU A 41 -2.54 16.05 -6.35
N SER A 42 -3.01 14.79 -6.44
CA SER A 42 -4.41 14.41 -6.23
C SER A 42 -4.57 13.00 -5.65
N TRP A 43 -5.75 12.74 -5.06
CA TRP A 43 -6.16 11.40 -4.61
C TRP A 43 -6.14 10.38 -5.74
N ASP A 44 -6.68 10.74 -6.92
CA ASP A 44 -6.75 9.84 -8.06
C ASP A 44 -5.36 9.43 -8.56
N SER A 45 -4.43 10.39 -8.63
CA SER A 45 -3.03 10.12 -8.97
C SER A 45 -2.35 9.20 -7.95
N MET A 46 -2.65 9.37 -6.66
CA MET A 46 -2.15 8.51 -5.59
C MET A 46 -2.73 7.09 -5.69
N LEU A 47 -4.04 6.96 -5.87
CA LEU A 47 -4.73 5.68 -6.01
C LEU A 47 -4.22 4.90 -7.22
N ASN A 48 -4.04 5.56 -8.37
CA ASN A 48 -3.47 4.95 -9.57
C ASN A 48 -2.04 4.47 -9.34
N SER A 49 -1.23 5.21 -8.57
CA SER A 49 0.10 4.75 -8.19
C SER A 49 0.09 3.50 -7.30
N ILE A 50 -0.82 3.44 -6.33
CA ILE A 50 -1.00 2.26 -5.48
C ILE A 50 -1.41 1.06 -6.34
N LYS A 51 -2.40 1.22 -7.22
CA LYS A 51 -2.83 0.16 -8.17
C LYS A 51 -1.65 -0.36 -8.99
N ARG A 52 -0.85 0.53 -9.56
CA ARG A 52 0.32 0.15 -10.37
C ARG A 52 1.39 -0.57 -9.56
N ARG A 53 1.65 -0.14 -8.32
CA ARG A 53 2.57 -0.85 -7.41
C ARG A 53 2.07 -2.25 -7.07
N MET A 54 0.77 -2.42 -6.82
CA MET A 54 0.17 -3.74 -6.60
C MET A 54 0.23 -4.61 -7.86
N SER A 55 -0.05 -4.05 -9.05
CA SER A 55 0.07 -4.76 -10.32
C SER A 55 1.50 -5.28 -10.53
N ASN A 56 2.52 -4.45 -10.32
CA ASN A 56 3.91 -4.86 -10.42
C ASN A 56 4.25 -6.01 -9.46
N LEU A 57 3.84 -5.92 -8.20
CA LEU A 57 4.04 -6.99 -7.22
C LEU A 57 3.36 -8.29 -7.65
N TYR A 58 2.14 -8.22 -8.16
CA TYR A 58 1.41 -9.39 -8.67
C TYR A 58 2.08 -9.97 -9.92
N MET A 59 2.66 -9.13 -10.78
CA MET A 59 3.37 -9.56 -11.98
C MET A 59 4.64 -10.36 -11.63
N GLU A 60 5.39 -9.92 -10.62
CA GLU A 60 6.54 -10.66 -10.08
C GLU A 60 6.17 -12.08 -9.64
N HIS A 61 4.91 -12.25 -9.22
CA HIS A 61 4.37 -13.53 -8.75
C HIS A 61 3.34 -14.16 -9.70
N HIS A 62 3.34 -13.81 -10.99
CA HIS A 62 2.35 -14.32 -11.95
C HIS A 62 2.32 -15.86 -12.06
N TYR A 63 3.44 -16.53 -11.78
CA TYR A 63 3.56 -17.99 -11.76
C TYR A 63 2.56 -18.67 -10.80
N ILE A 64 2.00 -17.94 -9.84
CA ILE A 64 0.93 -18.40 -8.95
C ILE A 64 -0.34 -18.77 -9.73
N LEU A 65 -0.61 -18.11 -10.87
CA LEU A 65 -1.81 -18.38 -11.68
C LEU A 65 -1.87 -19.80 -12.25
N ASP A 66 -0.70 -20.42 -12.42
CA ASP A 66 -0.54 -21.80 -12.86
C ASP A 66 -0.80 -22.83 -11.74
N ASN A 67 -0.98 -22.36 -10.49
CA ASN A 67 -1.31 -23.24 -9.37
C ASN A 67 -2.71 -23.84 -9.52
N LYS A 68 -2.79 -25.17 -9.50
CA LYS A 68 -4.06 -25.92 -9.54
C LYS A 68 -4.91 -25.75 -8.28
N LYS A 69 -4.31 -25.33 -7.16
CA LYS A 69 -5.01 -25.10 -5.89
C LYS A 69 -5.72 -23.75 -5.84
N LEU A 70 -5.37 -22.81 -6.72
CA LEU A 70 -5.94 -21.46 -6.70
C LEU A 70 -7.37 -21.48 -7.26
N TYR A 71 -8.33 -21.03 -6.45
CA TYR A 71 -9.74 -20.97 -6.83
C TYR A 71 -9.99 -19.99 -7.98
N THR A 72 -11.02 -20.23 -8.78
CA THR A 72 -11.41 -19.37 -9.92
C THR A 72 -11.62 -17.90 -9.52
N ASN A 73 -12.23 -17.66 -8.36
CA ASN A 73 -12.45 -16.30 -7.85
C ASN A 73 -11.13 -15.60 -7.49
N ASP A 74 -10.17 -16.35 -6.94
CA ASP A 74 -8.85 -15.84 -6.60
C ASP A 74 -8.04 -15.52 -7.85
N LYS A 75 -8.15 -16.36 -8.90
CA LYS A 75 -7.57 -16.07 -10.22
C LYS A 75 -8.13 -14.79 -10.82
N SER A 76 -9.46 -14.64 -10.84
CA SER A 76 -10.09 -13.42 -11.34
C SER A 76 -9.69 -12.19 -10.52
N TYR A 77 -9.57 -12.31 -9.20
CA TYR A 77 -9.06 -11.22 -8.36
C TYR A 77 -7.62 -10.85 -8.73
N PHE A 78 -6.75 -11.85 -8.88
CA PHE A 78 -5.35 -11.67 -9.26
C PHE A 78 -5.22 -10.96 -10.62
N GLU A 79 -5.98 -11.40 -11.61
CA GLU A 79 -6.02 -10.78 -12.96
C GLU A 79 -6.54 -9.33 -12.91
N ASN A 80 -7.52 -9.02 -12.06
CA ASN A 80 -8.00 -7.65 -11.90
C ASN A 80 -6.96 -6.72 -11.26
N ILE A 81 -6.10 -7.25 -10.37
CA ILE A 81 -4.96 -6.50 -9.84
C ILE A 81 -3.91 -6.28 -10.93
N LEU A 82 -3.54 -7.33 -11.68
CA LEU A 82 -2.59 -7.23 -12.79
C LEU A 82 -3.03 -6.18 -13.83
N ASN A 83 -4.30 -6.16 -14.18
CA ASN A 83 -4.86 -5.25 -15.18
C ASN A 83 -5.20 -3.86 -14.62
N GLU A 84 -4.92 -3.58 -13.33
CA GLU A 84 -5.24 -2.33 -12.65
C GLU A 84 -6.76 -1.96 -12.65
N THR A 85 -7.64 -2.92 -12.93
CA THR A 85 -9.10 -2.74 -13.03
C THR A 85 -9.82 -2.93 -11.70
N ILE A 86 -9.11 -3.31 -10.64
CA ILE A 86 -9.68 -3.48 -9.32
C ILE A 86 -10.30 -2.17 -8.79
N ASN A 87 -11.41 -2.30 -8.06
CA ASN A 87 -11.99 -1.18 -7.32
C ASN A 87 -11.23 -0.92 -6.01
N GLU A 88 -11.39 0.29 -5.47
CA GLU A 88 -10.64 0.75 -4.29
C GLU A 88 -10.94 -0.09 -3.04
N SER A 89 -12.20 -0.44 -2.79
CA SER A 89 -12.57 -1.21 -1.60
C SER A 89 -11.90 -2.57 -1.54
N ARG A 90 -11.73 -3.22 -2.71
CA ARG A 90 -11.05 -4.51 -2.81
C ARG A 90 -9.53 -4.41 -2.91
N LEU A 91 -8.99 -3.27 -3.32
CA LEU A 91 -7.53 -3.05 -3.40
C LEU A 91 -6.85 -3.19 -2.04
N MET A 92 -7.55 -2.85 -0.95
CA MET A 92 -7.03 -2.97 0.41
C MET A 92 -6.68 -4.41 0.80
N ASP A 93 -7.33 -5.40 0.18
CA ASP A 93 -7.11 -6.81 0.45
C ASP A 93 -5.95 -7.41 -0.37
N ALA A 94 -5.33 -6.64 -1.27
CA ALA A 94 -4.37 -7.17 -2.24
C ALA A 94 -3.13 -7.78 -1.56
N LEU A 95 -2.55 -7.09 -0.58
CA LEU A 95 -1.37 -7.60 0.14
C LEU A 95 -1.68 -8.88 0.93
N SER A 96 -2.81 -8.91 1.62
CA SER A 96 -3.25 -10.10 2.36
C SER A 96 -3.51 -11.28 1.40
N SER A 97 -4.11 -10.99 0.24
CA SER A 97 -4.44 -11.99 -0.77
C SER A 97 -3.17 -12.60 -1.40
N ILE A 98 -2.23 -11.77 -1.86
CA ILE A 98 -0.99 -12.30 -2.47
C ILE A 98 -0.14 -13.09 -1.47
N THR A 99 -0.11 -12.67 -0.20
CA THR A 99 0.57 -13.41 0.86
C THR A 99 -0.06 -14.78 1.07
N ARG A 100 -1.40 -14.86 1.09
CA ARG A 100 -2.11 -16.14 1.15
C ARG A 100 -1.80 -17.01 -0.06
N TYR A 101 -1.81 -16.45 -1.27
CA TYR A 101 -1.52 -17.22 -2.48
C TYR A 101 -0.10 -17.79 -2.49
N LEU A 102 0.88 -17.01 -2.00
CA LEU A 102 2.25 -17.48 -1.83
C LEU A 102 2.33 -18.64 -0.83
N TYR A 103 1.64 -18.55 0.30
CA TYR A 103 1.57 -19.62 1.30
C TYR A 103 0.88 -20.88 0.77
N GLU A 104 -0.12 -20.77 -0.10
CA GLU A 104 -0.79 -21.93 -0.69
C GLU A 104 0.05 -22.59 -1.81
N TYR A 105 0.97 -21.82 -2.41
CA TYR A 105 1.86 -22.28 -3.48
C TYR A 105 3.05 -23.08 -2.94
N PHE A 106 3.70 -22.62 -1.88
CA PHE A 106 4.91 -23.22 -1.29
C PHE A 106 4.59 -24.08 -0.06
#